data_AF-U5F6K4-F1
#
_entry.id   AF-U5F6K4-F1
#
_cell.length_a   1.000
_cell.length_b   1.000
_cell.length_c   1.000
_cell.angle_alpha   90.00
_cell.angle_beta   90.00
_cell.angle_gamma   90.00
#
_symmetry.space_group_name_H-M   'P 1'
#
loop_
_entity.id
_entity.type
_entity.pdbx_description
1 polymer ?
#
loop_
_entity_poly.entity_id
_entity_poly.type
_entity_poly.pdbx_seq_one_letter_code
_entity_poly.pdbx_strand_id
1 'polypeptide(L)'
;MTKQKETTWSHTKALLPQIQEAYTAMCRNALSGGEISLKKFTLLLSGISACRKTPGIPEHMGYEQMYVCNDEQAQEVRNHLDKLYGIKDVTSLEACCEHLFTTHREYVQFLSFWKEQPMFDLQDLQPEAKTMFEHFQSYAQLFYPFTQDKGFYAWDANEIIGLYRRAYACHLIDEEAFWKRCLPIARRVSSWYANWQEFALSSLCGALYFNLRNGGTDEEADGLFQLHMRLLQQLLSEGGAWGVHGWYQTMPKKFVKSKEEILQLLHDWEGGDGCIASDRILVDGCRIGYMYRQEPQQEWDSGWRFMAGDETQEYLDDPYHCGIYKLNTLCNYDPEIQPFLTDEVGSAYARKEDDLLHKISSKEA
;
A
#
# COMPACT_ATOMS: atom_id res chain seq x y z
N MET A 1 -25.46 -31.51 30.89
CA MET A 1 -24.09 -31.29 30.38
C MET A 1 -24.23 -30.52 29.08
N THR A 2 -23.77 -29.28 28.89
CA THR A 2 -22.90 -28.42 29.71
C THR A 2 -23.08 -26.98 29.21
N LYS A 3 -23.04 -26.01 30.13
CA LYS A 3 -22.94 -24.56 29.88
C LYS A 3 -21.65 -24.24 29.11
N GLN A 4 -21.65 -24.25 27.77
CA GLN A 4 -20.41 -24.04 27.00
C GLN A 4 -20.61 -23.33 25.65
N LYS A 5 -21.53 -22.35 25.57
CA LYS A 5 -21.72 -21.53 24.36
C LYS A 5 -21.65 -20.01 24.55
N GLU A 6 -21.50 -19.51 25.78
CA GLU A 6 -21.37 -18.05 26.05
C GLU A 6 -19.92 -17.56 26.16
N THR A 7 -18.92 -18.44 26.15
CA THR A 7 -17.54 -18.16 26.57
C THR A 7 -16.51 -18.00 25.45
N THR A 8 -16.87 -18.18 24.18
CA THR A 8 -15.88 -18.07 23.10
C THR A 8 -15.42 -16.60 22.99
N TRP A 9 -14.13 -16.37 23.23
CA TRP A 9 -13.45 -15.06 23.20
C TRP A 9 -13.90 -14.07 24.28
N SER A 10 -14.33 -14.55 25.46
CA SER A 10 -14.76 -13.67 26.57
C SER A 10 -13.72 -12.62 26.93
N HIS A 11 -12.44 -12.97 26.82
CA HIS A 11 -11.32 -12.09 27.13
C HIS A 11 -11.19 -10.93 26.14
N THR A 12 -11.02 -11.20 24.84
CA THR A 12 -11.01 -10.15 23.79
C THR A 12 -12.29 -9.33 23.79
N LYS A 13 -13.45 -9.94 24.07
CA LYS A 13 -14.72 -9.22 24.21
C LYS A 13 -14.68 -8.18 25.33
N ALA A 14 -13.95 -8.43 26.42
CA ALA A 14 -13.75 -7.46 27.51
C ALA A 14 -12.85 -6.28 27.12
N LEU A 15 -12.04 -6.42 26.06
CA LEU A 15 -11.21 -5.34 25.51
C LEU A 15 -12.00 -4.41 24.56
N LEU A 16 -13.10 -4.88 23.94
CA LEU A 16 -13.85 -4.10 22.93
C LEU A 16 -14.35 -2.73 23.45
N PRO A 17 -14.90 -2.60 24.68
CA PRO A 17 -15.26 -1.28 25.21
C PRO A 17 -14.06 -0.34 25.35
N GLN A 18 -12.90 -0.87 25.74
CA GLN A 18 -11.66 -0.09 25.86
C GLN A 18 -11.14 0.36 24.49
N ILE A 19 -11.26 -0.49 23.46
CA ILE A 19 -10.95 -0.12 22.06
C ILE A 19 -11.86 1.02 21.60
N GLN A 20 -13.16 0.95 21.89
CA GLN A 20 -14.11 2.01 21.52
C GLN A 20 -13.81 3.34 22.22
N GLU A 21 -13.52 3.28 23.52
CA GLU A 21 -13.16 4.45 24.31
C GLU A 21 -11.86 5.08 23.78
N ALA A 22 -10.84 4.25 23.54
CA ALA A 22 -9.58 4.64 22.95
C ALA A 22 -9.77 5.35 21.61
N TYR A 23 -10.54 4.76 20.69
CA TYR A 23 -10.81 5.36 19.38
C TYR A 23 -11.52 6.71 19.50
N THR A 24 -12.51 6.79 20.39
CA THR A 24 -13.24 8.03 20.65
C THR A 24 -12.31 9.12 21.18
N ALA A 25 -11.41 8.78 22.11
CA ALA A 25 -10.42 9.71 22.64
C ALA A 25 -9.41 10.17 21.57
N MET A 26 -8.92 9.24 20.74
CA MET A 26 -8.01 9.53 19.61
C MET A 26 -8.65 10.51 18.61
N CYS A 27 -9.95 10.37 18.34
CA CYS A 27 -10.67 11.26 17.42
C CYS A 27 -10.91 12.66 18.01
N ARG A 28 -11.19 12.77 19.32
CA ARG A 28 -11.39 14.08 19.99
C ARG A 28 -10.13 14.94 19.99
N ASN A 29 -8.97 14.30 20.09
CA ASN A 29 -7.68 14.97 20.17
C ASN A 29 -6.97 15.02 18.82
N ALA A 30 -7.70 14.84 17.71
CA ALA A 30 -7.12 14.84 16.38
C ALA A 30 -6.52 16.22 16.05
N LEU A 31 -5.22 16.23 15.75
CA LEU A 31 -4.50 17.43 15.36
C LEU A 31 -4.51 17.56 13.83
N SER A 32 -4.62 18.79 13.35
CA SER A 32 -4.37 19.13 11.94
C SER A 32 -2.85 19.17 11.72
N GLY A 33 -2.25 18.02 11.46
CA GLY A 33 -0.83 17.98 11.14
C GLY A 33 -0.54 18.66 9.79
N GLY A 34 0.68 19.16 9.62
CA GLY A 34 1.10 19.89 8.41
C GLY A 34 1.25 19.00 7.17
N GLU A 35 1.47 19.64 6.00
CA GLU A 35 1.81 18.96 4.75
C GLU A 35 3.01 18.03 4.94
N ILE A 36 2.95 16.86 4.31
CA ILE A 36 3.93 15.80 4.46
C ILE A 36 4.28 15.20 3.10
N SER A 37 5.55 14.91 2.86
CA SER A 37 5.97 14.17 1.65
C SER A 37 5.63 12.69 1.77
N LEU A 38 5.42 12.01 0.65
CA LEU A 38 5.13 10.58 0.65
C LEU A 38 6.26 9.75 1.30
N LYS A 39 7.53 10.10 1.07
CA LYS A 39 8.68 9.44 1.72
C LYS A 39 8.60 9.57 3.25
N LYS A 40 8.35 10.79 3.74
CA LYS A 40 8.18 11.07 5.17
C LYS A 40 7.00 10.29 5.76
N PHE A 41 5.87 10.28 5.06
CA PHE A 41 4.69 9.52 5.43
C PHE A 41 4.97 8.03 5.54
N THR A 42 5.67 7.46 4.55
CA THR A 42 6.09 6.06 4.53
C THR A 42 6.89 5.69 5.78
N LEU A 43 7.83 6.53 6.21
CA LEU A 43 8.60 6.31 7.43
C LEU A 43 7.71 6.33 8.68
N LEU A 44 6.73 7.25 8.75
CA LEU A 44 5.79 7.34 9.87
C LEU A 44 4.83 6.15 9.98
N LEU A 45 4.53 5.45 8.88
CA LEU A 45 3.67 4.26 8.90
C LEU A 45 4.26 3.11 9.73
N SER A 46 5.59 3.06 9.87
CA SER A 46 6.28 2.13 10.77
C SER A 46 6.34 2.58 12.23
N GLY A 47 5.53 3.57 12.64
CA GLY A 47 5.67 4.22 13.94
C GLY A 47 5.55 3.30 15.14
N ILE A 48 4.78 2.21 15.03
CA ILE A 48 4.63 1.21 16.10
C ILE A 48 5.79 0.20 16.05
N SER A 49 6.10 -0.32 14.86
CA SER A 49 7.17 -1.31 14.69
C SER A 49 8.56 -0.75 15.01
N ALA A 50 8.79 0.54 14.72
CA ALA A 50 10.03 1.26 15.03
C ALA A 50 10.29 1.42 16.54
N CYS A 51 9.27 1.31 17.39
CA CYS A 51 9.44 1.32 18.85
C CYS A 51 9.99 -0.01 19.41
N ARG A 52 10.06 -1.09 18.62
CA ARG A 52 10.62 -2.37 19.06
C ARG A 52 12.14 -2.35 18.99
N LYS A 53 12.78 -2.65 20.13
CA LYS A 53 14.24 -2.78 20.20
C LYS A 53 14.71 -3.91 19.30
N THR A 54 15.70 -3.61 18.47
CA THR A 54 16.36 -4.57 17.59
C THR A 54 17.85 -4.56 17.96
N PRO A 55 18.47 -5.71 18.28
CA PRO A 55 19.93 -5.81 18.44
C PRO A 55 20.66 -5.18 17.25
N GLY A 56 21.70 -4.40 17.50
CA GLY A 56 22.39 -3.58 16.51
C GLY A 56 21.75 -2.21 16.19
N ILE A 57 20.54 -1.92 16.68
CA ILE A 57 19.89 -0.60 16.53
C ILE A 57 19.66 -0.01 17.93
N PRO A 58 20.63 0.74 18.49
CA PRO A 58 20.58 1.22 19.87
C PRO A 58 19.59 2.38 20.08
N GLU A 59 19.21 3.07 19.02
CA GLU A 59 18.36 4.26 19.06
C GLU A 59 17.16 4.13 18.12
N HIS A 60 16.20 5.06 18.25
CA HIS A 60 15.06 5.09 17.35
C HIS A 60 15.53 5.47 15.94
N MET A 61 15.13 4.70 14.91
CA MET A 61 15.55 4.90 13.50
C MET A 61 15.11 6.24 12.86
N GLY A 62 14.43 7.10 13.61
CA GLY A 62 13.92 8.39 13.16
C GLY A 62 12.85 8.32 12.07
N TYR A 63 12.31 9.49 11.73
CA TYR A 63 11.36 9.66 10.63
C TYR A 63 11.82 10.68 9.60
N GLU A 64 12.93 11.39 9.80
CA GLU A 64 13.42 12.40 8.84
C GLU A 64 14.36 11.79 7.79
N GLN A 65 15.25 10.92 8.24
CA GLN A 65 16.30 10.33 7.44
C GLN A 65 16.29 8.81 7.60
N MET A 66 16.86 8.14 6.60
CA MET A 66 17.07 6.70 6.67
C MET A 66 18.15 6.37 7.71
N TYR A 67 17.95 5.31 8.49
CA TYR A 67 18.90 4.88 9.51
C TYR A 67 19.84 3.82 8.94
N VAL A 68 21.15 3.96 9.21
CA VAL A 68 22.18 3.05 8.72
C VAL A 68 23.09 2.64 9.88
N CYS A 69 23.30 1.33 10.03
CA CYS A 69 24.21 0.77 11.02
C CYS A 69 25.66 0.79 10.54
N ASN A 70 26.61 0.86 11.48
CA ASN A 70 28.00 0.46 11.21
C ASN A 70 28.10 -1.06 11.01
N ASP A 71 29.26 -1.57 10.60
CA ASP A 71 29.44 -2.98 10.22
C ASP A 71 29.11 -3.98 11.35
N GLU A 72 29.52 -3.66 12.59
CA GLU A 72 29.28 -4.50 13.76
C GLU A 72 27.78 -4.56 14.08
N GLN A 73 27.15 -3.40 14.17
CA GLN A 73 25.72 -3.25 14.38
C GLN A 73 24.91 -3.93 13.27
N ALA A 74 25.31 -3.75 12.01
CA ALA A 74 24.65 -4.36 10.87
C ALA A 74 24.71 -5.90 10.97
N GLN A 75 25.82 -6.47 11.45
CA GLN A 75 25.92 -7.91 11.68
C GLN A 75 24.97 -8.39 12.78
N GLU A 76 24.83 -7.64 13.88
CA GLU A 76 23.85 -7.96 14.93
C GLU A 76 22.41 -7.94 14.40
N VAL A 77 22.06 -6.93 13.59
CA VAL A 77 20.74 -6.85 12.96
C VAL A 77 20.51 -8.05 12.04
N ARG A 78 21.47 -8.40 11.18
CA ARG A 78 21.37 -9.58 10.28
C ARG A 78 21.18 -10.87 11.07
N ASN A 79 21.96 -11.08 12.13
CA ASN A 79 21.82 -12.26 13.00
C ASN A 79 20.44 -12.32 13.66
N HIS A 80 19.91 -11.17 14.07
CA HIS A 80 18.58 -11.07 14.66
C HIS A 80 17.47 -11.37 13.64
N LEU A 81 17.60 -10.84 12.43
CA LEU A 81 16.65 -11.07 11.33
C LEU A 81 16.61 -12.55 10.93
N ASP A 82 17.77 -13.21 10.82
CA ASP A 82 17.82 -14.66 10.56
C ASP A 82 17.19 -15.45 11.71
N LYS A 83 17.56 -15.15 12.96
CA LYS A 83 17.08 -15.89 14.13
C LYS A 83 15.55 -15.81 14.32
N LEU A 84 14.96 -14.62 14.15
CA LEU A 84 13.53 -14.44 14.41
C LEU A 84 12.65 -14.72 13.20
N TYR A 85 13.14 -14.42 12.00
CA TYR A 85 12.32 -14.41 10.79
C TYR A 85 12.85 -15.34 9.68
N GLY A 86 14.05 -15.92 9.85
CA GLY A 86 14.72 -16.72 8.82
C GLY A 86 15.25 -15.89 7.65
N ILE A 87 15.42 -14.58 7.83
CA ILE A 87 15.82 -13.65 6.77
C ILE A 87 17.34 -13.60 6.67
N LYS A 88 17.85 -14.02 5.51
CA LYS A 88 19.28 -14.11 5.19
C LYS A 88 19.68 -13.25 3.98
N ASP A 89 18.72 -12.97 3.13
CA ASP A 89 18.87 -12.26 1.85
C ASP A 89 17.55 -11.57 1.48
N VAL A 90 17.55 -10.85 0.35
CA VAL A 90 16.37 -10.14 -0.15
C VAL A 90 15.20 -11.09 -0.43
N THR A 91 15.47 -12.30 -0.93
CA THR A 91 14.44 -13.30 -1.27
C THR A 91 13.70 -13.78 -0.02
N SER A 92 14.44 -14.13 1.03
CA SER A 92 13.87 -14.57 2.31
C SER A 92 13.17 -13.42 3.06
N LEU A 93 13.63 -12.18 2.89
CA LEU A 93 12.93 -10.98 3.37
C LEU A 93 11.55 -10.83 2.69
N GLU A 94 11.49 -10.93 1.36
CA GLU A 94 10.24 -10.81 0.61
C GLU A 94 9.27 -11.94 0.96
N ALA A 95 9.75 -13.18 0.99
CA ALA A 95 8.94 -14.32 1.42
C ALA A 95 8.41 -14.16 2.86
N CYS A 96 9.22 -13.63 3.78
CA CYS A 96 8.78 -13.35 5.14
C CYS A 96 7.62 -12.33 5.15
N CYS A 97 7.76 -11.22 4.41
CA CYS A 97 6.71 -10.21 4.29
C CYS A 97 5.41 -10.79 3.69
N GLU A 98 5.51 -11.65 2.68
CA GLU A 98 4.35 -12.23 1.98
C GLU A 98 3.62 -13.32 2.78
N HIS A 99 4.32 -14.01 3.68
CA HIS A 99 3.76 -15.13 4.43
C HIS A 99 3.35 -14.77 5.87
N LEU A 100 4.12 -13.92 6.54
CA LEU A 100 3.90 -13.59 7.94
C LEU A 100 2.79 -12.54 8.11
N PHE A 101 2.84 -11.45 7.34
CA PHE A 101 1.92 -10.31 7.49
C PHE A 101 0.76 -10.40 6.50
N THR A 102 -0.10 -11.39 6.71
CA THR A 102 -1.22 -11.73 5.83
C THR A 102 -2.60 -11.49 6.47
N THR A 103 -2.63 -10.76 7.58
CA THR A 103 -3.85 -10.59 8.39
C THR A 103 -4.97 -9.90 7.61
N HIS A 104 -4.64 -8.91 6.79
CA HIS A 104 -5.61 -8.23 5.95
C HIS A 104 -6.11 -9.12 4.80
N ARG A 105 -5.24 -9.96 4.23
CA ARG A 105 -5.65 -10.90 3.17
C ARG A 105 -6.70 -11.88 3.69
N GLU A 106 -6.51 -12.40 4.90
CA GLU A 106 -7.49 -13.24 5.58
C GLU A 106 -8.78 -12.46 5.89
N TYR A 107 -8.65 -11.22 6.38
CA TYR A 107 -9.80 -10.34 6.62
C TYR A 107 -10.66 -10.11 5.38
N VAL A 108 -10.05 -9.88 4.21
CA VAL A 108 -10.79 -9.69 2.95
C VAL A 108 -11.58 -10.94 2.57
N GLN A 109 -11.02 -12.14 2.80
CA GLN A 109 -11.76 -13.38 2.62
C GLN A 109 -12.95 -13.43 3.58
N PHE A 110 -12.76 -13.15 4.87
CA PHE A 110 -13.84 -13.14 5.85
C PHE A 110 -14.94 -12.15 5.49
N LEU A 111 -14.55 -10.93 5.08
CA LEU A 111 -15.45 -9.87 4.66
C LEU A 111 -16.35 -10.31 3.50
N SER A 112 -15.82 -11.08 2.55
CA SER A 112 -16.58 -11.61 1.42
C SER A 112 -17.76 -12.48 1.88
N PHE A 113 -17.57 -13.30 2.93
CA PHE A 113 -18.65 -14.08 3.54
C PHE A 113 -19.63 -13.23 4.34
N TRP A 114 -19.13 -12.26 5.12
CA TRP A 114 -19.99 -11.36 5.89
C TRP A 114 -20.89 -10.47 5.00
N LYS A 115 -20.44 -10.20 3.77
CA LYS A 115 -21.18 -9.47 2.73
C LYS A 115 -21.99 -10.37 1.79
N GLU A 116 -22.10 -11.67 2.08
CA GLU A 116 -22.86 -12.64 1.27
C GLU A 116 -22.37 -12.74 -0.19
N GLN A 117 -21.09 -12.44 -0.44
CA GLN A 117 -20.41 -12.56 -1.73
C GLN A 117 -19.11 -13.35 -1.57
N PRO A 118 -19.18 -14.64 -1.19
CA PRO A 118 -18.00 -15.40 -0.84
C PRO A 118 -17.05 -15.57 -2.04
N MET A 119 -15.76 -15.40 -1.80
CA MET A 119 -14.72 -15.59 -2.83
C MET A 119 -14.49 -17.05 -3.24
N PHE A 120 -14.97 -18.01 -2.43
CA PHE A 120 -14.85 -19.45 -2.65
C PHE A 120 -15.92 -20.21 -1.85
N ASP A 121 -16.17 -21.49 -2.15
CA ASP A 121 -17.09 -22.32 -1.37
C ASP A 121 -16.38 -22.95 -0.16
N LEU A 122 -16.95 -22.81 1.04
CA LEU A 122 -16.42 -23.43 2.26
C LEU A 122 -16.41 -24.96 2.20
N GLN A 123 -17.24 -25.57 1.34
CA GLN A 123 -17.28 -27.02 1.16
C GLN A 123 -16.07 -27.55 0.38
N ASP A 124 -15.36 -26.69 -0.35
CA ASP A 124 -14.15 -27.06 -1.09
C ASP A 124 -12.93 -27.18 -0.15
N LEU A 125 -13.03 -26.67 1.08
CA LEU A 125 -11.98 -26.78 2.09
C LEU A 125 -11.97 -28.16 2.75
N GLN A 126 -10.76 -28.65 3.05
CA GLN A 126 -10.59 -29.81 3.93
C GLN A 126 -11.17 -29.52 5.32
N PRO A 127 -11.70 -30.53 6.05
CA PRO A 127 -12.41 -30.33 7.32
C PRO A 127 -11.64 -29.49 8.37
N GLU A 128 -10.34 -29.72 8.49
CA GLU A 128 -9.47 -28.98 9.40
C GLU A 128 -9.31 -27.52 8.95
N ALA A 129 -9.09 -27.28 7.66
CA ALA A 129 -8.97 -25.94 7.10
C ALA A 129 -10.27 -25.15 7.24
N LYS A 130 -11.42 -25.80 7.04
CA LYS A 130 -12.74 -25.19 7.27
C LYS A 130 -12.92 -24.79 8.73
N THR A 131 -12.60 -25.68 9.67
CA THR A 131 -12.72 -25.41 11.11
C THR A 131 -11.83 -24.23 11.52
N MET A 132 -10.59 -24.18 11.03
CA MET A 132 -9.67 -23.06 11.27
C MET A 132 -10.17 -21.75 10.65
N PHE A 133 -10.71 -21.81 9.43
CA PHE A 133 -11.27 -20.63 8.77
C PHE A 133 -12.44 -20.06 9.56
N GLU A 134 -13.43 -20.89 9.93
CA GLU A 134 -14.59 -20.48 10.73
C GLU A 134 -14.18 -19.92 12.10
N HIS A 135 -13.16 -20.53 12.71
CA HIS A 135 -12.59 -20.08 13.97
C HIS A 135 -12.02 -18.66 13.87
N PHE A 136 -11.10 -18.41 12.93
CA PHE A 136 -10.50 -17.08 12.74
C PHE A 136 -11.49 -16.05 12.21
N GLN A 137 -12.40 -16.45 11.32
CA GLN A 137 -13.49 -15.60 10.85
C GLN A 137 -14.34 -15.11 12.03
N SER A 138 -14.76 -16.01 12.93
CA SER A 138 -15.58 -15.63 14.09
C SER A 138 -14.86 -14.68 15.03
N TYR A 139 -13.55 -14.82 15.20
CA TYR A 139 -12.74 -13.92 16.02
C TYR A 139 -12.55 -12.56 15.36
N ALA A 140 -12.20 -12.54 14.07
CA ALA A 140 -12.04 -11.31 13.30
C ALA A 140 -13.33 -10.48 13.27
N GLN A 141 -14.50 -11.13 13.28
CA GLN A 141 -15.81 -10.48 13.30
C GLN A 141 -16.03 -9.60 14.54
N LEU A 142 -15.34 -9.88 15.67
CA LEU A 142 -15.36 -9.01 16.85
C LEU A 142 -14.86 -7.58 16.55
N PHE A 143 -13.98 -7.45 15.56
CA PHE A 143 -13.38 -6.17 15.17
C PHE A 143 -14.09 -5.48 14.00
N TYR A 144 -15.09 -6.13 13.37
CA TYR A 144 -15.84 -5.57 12.25
C TYR A 144 -16.51 -4.21 12.58
N PRO A 145 -17.10 -4.00 13.78
CA PRO A 145 -17.69 -2.69 14.14
C PRO A 145 -16.69 -1.52 14.07
N PHE A 146 -15.40 -1.80 14.26
CA PHE A 146 -14.32 -0.82 14.31
C PHE A 146 -13.66 -0.62 12.94
N THR A 147 -13.42 -1.71 12.22
CA THR A 147 -12.58 -1.70 11.02
C THR A 147 -13.37 -1.74 9.72
N GLN A 148 -14.60 -2.29 9.73
CA GLN A 148 -15.50 -2.37 8.57
C GLN A 148 -14.76 -2.83 7.30
N ASP A 149 -14.90 -2.13 6.18
CA ASP A 149 -14.25 -2.49 4.91
C ASP A 149 -12.73 -2.26 4.92
N LYS A 150 -12.20 -1.51 5.90
CA LYS A 150 -10.77 -1.16 5.96
C LYS A 150 -9.93 -2.33 6.49
N GLY A 151 -10.50 -3.14 7.36
CA GLY A 151 -9.86 -4.34 7.90
C GLY A 151 -8.53 -4.08 8.62
N PHE A 152 -7.60 -5.02 8.54
CA PHE A 152 -6.34 -5.04 9.30
C PHE A 152 -5.10 -4.54 8.54
N TYR A 153 -5.26 -3.85 7.41
CA TYR A 153 -4.11 -3.55 6.54
C TYR A 153 -3.05 -2.64 7.20
N ALA A 154 -3.45 -1.80 8.16
CA ALA A 154 -2.50 -0.95 8.88
C ALA A 154 -1.50 -1.75 9.72
N TRP A 155 -1.92 -2.90 10.27
CA TRP A 155 -1.00 -3.82 10.97
C TRP A 155 0.06 -4.35 10.01
N ASP A 156 -0.37 -4.97 8.91
CA ASP A 156 0.54 -5.56 7.92
C ASP A 156 1.50 -4.48 7.36
N ALA A 157 0.98 -3.31 6.99
CA ALA A 157 1.79 -2.21 6.46
C ALA A 157 2.84 -1.71 7.47
N ASN A 158 2.45 -1.49 8.73
CA ASN A 158 3.36 -1.08 9.80
C ASN A 158 4.50 -2.09 10.01
N GLU A 159 4.19 -3.38 10.00
CA GLU A 159 5.16 -4.44 10.24
C GLU A 159 6.13 -4.61 9.06
N ILE A 160 5.58 -4.65 7.84
CA ILE A 160 6.35 -4.81 6.61
C ILE A 160 7.33 -3.64 6.41
N ILE A 161 6.86 -2.40 6.54
CA ILE A 161 7.74 -1.23 6.42
C ILE A 161 8.82 -1.27 7.51
N GLY A 162 8.45 -1.61 8.76
CA GLY A 162 9.43 -1.76 9.85
C GLY A 162 10.49 -2.83 9.58
N LEU A 163 10.14 -3.92 8.91
CA LEU A 163 11.09 -4.97 8.52
C LEU A 163 12.03 -4.50 7.40
N TYR A 164 11.50 -3.83 6.37
CA TYR A 164 12.32 -3.22 5.32
C TYR A 164 13.26 -2.15 5.86
N ARG A 165 12.85 -1.38 6.87
CA ARG A 165 13.74 -0.41 7.53
C ARG A 165 14.92 -1.07 8.22
N ARG A 166 14.70 -2.22 8.87
CA ARG A 166 15.77 -3.00 9.50
C ARG A 166 16.69 -3.65 8.46
N ALA A 167 16.14 -4.15 7.37
CA ALA A 167 16.90 -4.68 6.25
C ALA A 167 17.80 -3.60 5.60
N TYR A 168 17.25 -2.40 5.38
CA TYR A 168 18.02 -1.26 4.91
C TYR A 168 19.13 -0.88 5.90
N ALA A 169 18.79 -0.77 7.19
CA ALA A 169 19.75 -0.38 8.23
C ALA A 169 20.98 -1.28 8.27
N CYS A 170 20.83 -2.57 7.96
CA CYS A 170 21.92 -3.54 7.96
C CYS A 170 22.51 -3.84 6.57
N HIS A 171 22.26 -2.97 5.58
CA HIS A 171 22.77 -3.08 4.20
C HIS A 171 22.31 -4.33 3.44
N LEU A 172 21.19 -4.94 3.85
CA LEU A 172 20.59 -6.08 3.14
C LEU A 172 19.92 -5.64 1.83
N ILE A 173 19.41 -4.40 1.82
CA ILE A 173 18.87 -3.71 0.66
C ILE A 173 19.42 -2.28 0.63
N ASP A 174 19.51 -1.70 -0.57
CA ASP A 174 19.84 -0.29 -0.74
C ASP A 174 18.59 0.61 -0.65
N GLU A 175 18.80 1.92 -0.80
CA GLU A 175 17.74 2.93 -0.67
C GLU A 175 16.70 2.81 -1.79
N GLU A 176 17.14 2.54 -3.02
CA GLU A 176 16.25 2.37 -4.17
C GLU A 176 15.32 1.17 -3.95
N ALA A 177 15.90 0.03 -3.56
CA ALA A 177 15.19 -1.19 -3.23
C ALA A 177 14.19 -1.00 -2.08
N PHE A 178 14.53 -0.19 -1.07
CA PHE A 178 13.61 0.17 0.01
C PHE A 178 12.41 0.97 -0.51
N TRP A 179 12.65 2.06 -1.24
CA TRP A 179 11.57 2.94 -1.72
C TRP A 179 10.66 2.22 -2.73
N LYS A 180 11.24 1.44 -3.63
CA LYS A 180 10.49 0.63 -4.61
C LYS A 180 9.47 -0.30 -3.94
N ARG A 181 9.77 -0.81 -2.74
CA ARG A 181 8.89 -1.72 -1.98
C ARG A 181 7.93 -1.00 -1.04
N CYS A 182 8.38 0.09 -0.40
CA CYS A 182 7.61 0.76 0.64
C CYS A 182 6.66 1.85 0.10
N LEU A 183 7.01 2.57 -0.98
CA LEU A 183 6.14 3.62 -1.53
C LEU A 183 4.77 3.10 -2.01
N PRO A 184 4.67 1.93 -2.70
CA PRO A 184 3.37 1.37 -3.06
C PRO A 184 2.48 1.05 -1.85
N ILE A 185 3.07 0.56 -0.76
CA ILE A 185 2.37 0.29 0.50
C ILE A 185 1.84 1.61 1.06
N ALA A 186 2.69 2.64 1.13
CA ALA A 186 2.30 3.94 1.69
C ALA A 186 1.15 4.60 0.92
N ARG A 187 1.17 4.54 -0.42
CA ARG A 187 0.09 5.08 -1.26
C ARG A 187 -1.22 4.30 -1.13
N ARG A 188 -1.13 2.97 -0.99
CA ARG A 188 -2.30 2.17 -0.67
C ARG A 188 -2.86 2.58 0.68
N VAL A 189 -2.02 2.69 1.71
CA VAL A 189 -2.44 3.14 3.05
C VAL A 189 -3.11 4.53 2.99
N SER A 190 -2.52 5.51 2.31
CA SER A 190 -3.08 6.87 2.23
C SER A 190 -4.44 6.94 1.55
N SER A 191 -4.73 6.04 0.61
CA SER A 191 -6.04 5.94 -0.05
C SER A 191 -7.04 5.09 0.73
N TRP A 192 -6.56 4.16 1.56
CA TRP A 192 -7.39 3.23 2.33
C TRP A 192 -7.91 3.82 3.63
N TYR A 193 -7.12 4.68 4.28
CA TYR A 193 -7.45 5.36 5.54
C TYR A 193 -7.48 6.86 5.34
N ALA A 194 -8.31 7.56 6.11
CA ALA A 194 -8.46 9.00 6.03
C ALA A 194 -7.54 9.78 6.97
N ASN A 195 -7.05 9.13 8.03
CA ASN A 195 -6.26 9.77 9.09
C ASN A 195 -5.51 8.73 9.95
N TRP A 196 -4.65 9.24 10.83
CA TRP A 196 -3.86 8.43 11.77
C TRP A 196 -4.71 7.64 12.75
N GLN A 197 -5.90 8.12 13.12
CA GLN A 197 -6.78 7.46 14.08
C GLN A 197 -7.38 6.17 13.50
N GLU A 198 -7.78 6.19 12.23
CA GLU A 198 -8.24 5.00 11.53
C GLU A 198 -7.10 4.00 11.31
N PHE A 199 -5.91 4.50 10.94
CA PHE A 199 -4.71 3.66 10.82
C PHE A 199 -4.34 3.01 12.17
N ALA A 200 -4.39 3.78 13.26
CA ALA A 200 -4.16 3.31 14.62
C ALA A 200 -5.13 2.21 15.04
N LEU A 201 -6.43 2.43 14.79
CA LEU A 201 -7.48 1.48 15.13
C LEU A 201 -7.32 0.17 14.34
N SER A 202 -7.11 0.26 13.02
CA SER A 202 -6.86 -0.90 12.17
C SER A 202 -5.61 -1.68 12.62
N SER A 203 -4.54 -0.96 12.98
CA SER A 203 -3.30 -1.57 13.46
C SER A 203 -3.50 -2.33 14.78
N LEU A 204 -4.24 -1.74 15.73
CA LEU A 204 -4.55 -2.38 17.02
C LEU A 204 -5.40 -3.65 16.84
N CYS A 205 -6.47 -3.58 16.05
CA CYS A 205 -7.31 -4.75 15.77
C CYS A 205 -6.53 -5.85 15.04
N GLY A 206 -5.70 -5.46 14.06
CA GLY A 206 -4.83 -6.39 13.35
C GLY A 206 -3.79 -7.06 14.24
N ALA A 207 -3.22 -6.32 15.20
CA ALA A 207 -2.26 -6.87 16.18
C ALA A 207 -2.91 -7.95 17.07
N LEU A 208 -4.12 -7.70 17.58
CA LEU A 208 -4.86 -8.66 18.41
C LEU A 208 -5.29 -9.89 17.62
N TYR A 209 -5.70 -9.70 16.36
CA TYR A 209 -5.96 -10.81 15.43
C TYR A 209 -4.69 -11.63 15.17
N PHE A 210 -3.58 -10.95 14.88
CA PHE A 210 -2.29 -11.59 14.65
C PHE A 210 -1.82 -12.41 15.85
N ASN A 211 -1.99 -11.90 17.07
CA ASN A 211 -1.63 -12.64 18.28
C ASN A 211 -2.40 -13.97 18.38
N LEU A 212 -3.73 -13.96 18.25
CA LEU A 212 -4.53 -15.19 18.25
C LEU A 212 -4.10 -16.14 17.12
N ARG A 213 -3.96 -15.60 15.90
CA ARG A 213 -3.59 -16.38 14.71
C ARG A 213 -2.30 -17.17 14.91
N ASN A 214 -1.35 -16.60 15.65
CA ASN A 214 -0.06 -17.22 15.93
C ASN A 214 -0.05 -18.00 17.27
N GLY A 215 -1.22 -18.31 17.84
CA GLY A 215 -1.35 -19.14 19.04
C GLY A 215 -1.07 -18.42 20.36
N GLY A 216 -1.18 -17.09 20.39
CA GLY A 216 -0.94 -16.30 21.59
C GLY A 216 -1.98 -16.52 22.69
N THR A 217 -1.58 -16.31 23.95
CA THR A 217 -2.46 -16.44 25.12
C THR A 217 -3.25 -15.17 25.42
N ASP A 218 -4.28 -15.28 26.26
CA ASP A 218 -5.06 -14.13 26.73
C ASP A 218 -4.18 -13.10 27.48
N GLU A 219 -3.21 -13.55 28.28
CA GLU A 219 -2.26 -12.65 28.96
C GLU A 219 -1.33 -11.93 27.97
N GLU A 220 -0.91 -12.61 26.90
CA GLU A 220 -0.12 -12.00 25.83
C GLU A 220 -0.96 -10.97 25.06
N ALA A 221 -2.24 -11.26 24.81
CA ALA A 221 -3.17 -10.32 24.19
C ALA A 221 -3.38 -9.06 25.05
N ASP A 222 -3.48 -9.20 26.38
CA ASP A 222 -3.55 -8.07 27.30
C ASP A 222 -2.27 -7.24 27.29
N GLY A 223 -1.11 -7.91 27.40
CA GLY A 223 0.19 -7.26 27.34
C GLY A 223 0.38 -6.49 26.04
N LEU A 224 -0.01 -7.12 24.92
CA LEU A 224 0.00 -6.50 23.59
C LEU A 224 -0.93 -5.30 23.54
N PHE A 225 -2.20 -5.43 23.96
CA PHE A 225 -3.17 -4.35 23.97
C PHE A 225 -2.65 -3.14 24.75
N GLN A 226 -2.19 -3.36 25.98
CA GLN A 226 -1.69 -2.29 26.85
C GLN A 226 -0.44 -1.61 26.29
N LEU A 227 0.50 -2.39 25.74
CA LEU A 227 1.68 -1.83 25.10
C LEU A 227 1.31 -1.01 23.86
N HIS A 228 0.48 -1.57 22.97
CA HIS A 228 0.07 -0.93 21.73
C HIS A 228 -0.69 0.37 22.02
N MET A 229 -1.58 0.37 23.01
CA MET A 229 -2.30 1.57 23.46
C MET A 229 -1.37 2.67 23.96
N ARG A 230 -0.34 2.34 24.75
CA ARG A 230 0.66 3.34 25.19
C ARG A 230 1.42 3.94 24.01
N LEU A 231 1.80 3.11 23.03
CA LEU A 231 2.48 3.59 21.83
C LEU A 231 1.59 4.52 21.01
N LEU A 232 0.32 4.17 20.81
CA LEU A 232 -0.65 5.02 20.10
C LEU A 232 -0.85 6.36 20.81
N GLN A 233 -0.98 6.36 22.14
CA GLN A 233 -1.08 7.60 22.92
C GLN A 233 0.16 8.48 22.75
N GLN A 234 1.36 7.91 22.76
CA GLN A 234 2.59 8.65 22.55
C GLN A 234 2.67 9.22 21.12
N LEU A 235 2.39 8.39 20.11
CA LEU A 235 2.48 8.78 18.70
C LEU A 235 1.48 9.88 18.33
N LEU A 236 0.26 9.83 18.87
CA LEU A 236 -0.82 10.79 18.59
C LEU A 236 -0.81 12.02 19.52
N SER A 237 0.07 12.08 20.50
CA SER A 237 0.21 13.26 21.38
C SER A 237 0.67 14.51 20.60
N GLU A 238 0.53 15.70 21.19
CA GLU A 238 0.88 16.98 20.55
C GLU A 238 2.34 17.07 20.08
N GLY A 239 3.27 16.41 20.79
CA GLY A 239 4.67 16.27 20.37
C GLY A 239 5.00 14.91 19.74
N GLY A 240 4.01 14.05 19.56
CA GLY A 240 4.13 12.72 18.99
C GLY A 240 4.28 12.76 17.47
N ALA A 241 4.93 11.75 16.91
CA ALA A 241 5.25 11.71 15.48
C ALA A 241 4.01 11.76 14.58
N TRP A 242 2.87 11.19 14.98
CA TRP A 242 1.62 11.28 14.23
C TRP A 242 0.81 12.53 14.59
N GLY A 243 1.02 13.13 15.77
CA GLY A 243 0.36 14.37 16.16
C GLY A 243 0.92 15.60 15.46
N VAL A 244 2.24 15.67 15.23
CA VAL A 244 2.88 16.80 14.55
C VAL A 244 2.82 16.75 13.02
N HIS A 245 2.54 15.57 12.44
CA HIS A 245 2.55 15.35 11.00
C HIS A 245 1.16 14.99 10.47
N GLY A 246 0.73 15.66 9.40
CA GLY A 246 -0.57 15.43 8.79
C GLY A 246 -0.69 14.05 8.17
N TRP A 247 -1.91 13.63 7.89
CA TRP A 247 -2.14 12.47 7.03
C TRP A 247 -1.73 12.82 5.60
N TYR A 248 -0.94 11.95 4.96
CA TYR A 248 -0.63 12.15 3.54
C TYR A 248 -1.92 11.92 2.74
N GLN A 249 -2.43 12.98 2.14
CA GLN A 249 -3.53 12.88 1.21
C GLN A 249 -2.95 12.76 -0.20
N THR A 250 -3.15 11.61 -0.83
CA THR A 250 -3.02 11.53 -2.29
C THR A 250 -4.08 12.43 -2.89
N MET A 251 -3.67 13.62 -3.34
CA MET A 251 -4.55 14.51 -4.07
C MET A 251 -5.01 13.78 -5.33
N PRO A 252 -6.32 13.71 -5.61
CA PRO A 252 -6.78 13.21 -6.89
C PRO A 252 -6.09 13.99 -8.00
N LYS A 253 -5.65 13.29 -9.07
CA LYS A 253 -5.00 13.92 -10.22
C LYS A 253 -5.90 15.03 -10.74
N LYS A 254 -5.38 16.26 -10.80
CA LYS A 254 -6.10 17.39 -11.36
C LYS A 254 -5.85 17.41 -12.86
N PHE A 255 -6.73 16.76 -13.60
CA PHE A 255 -6.65 16.74 -15.05
C PHE A 255 -6.84 18.14 -15.65
N VAL A 256 -6.10 18.46 -16.71
CA VAL A 256 -6.23 19.73 -17.44
C VAL A 256 -7.61 19.85 -18.08
N LYS A 257 -8.17 18.73 -18.56
CA LYS A 257 -9.53 18.66 -19.11
C LYS A 257 -10.45 17.97 -18.11
N SER A 258 -11.60 18.58 -17.87
CA SER A 258 -12.72 17.95 -17.16
C SER A 258 -13.35 16.84 -17.99
N LYS A 259 -14.14 15.98 -17.34
CA LYS A 259 -14.85 14.88 -18.03
C LYS A 259 -15.82 15.41 -19.07
N GLU A 260 -16.43 16.57 -18.81
CA GLU A 260 -17.42 17.23 -19.66
C GLU A 260 -16.79 17.83 -20.93
N GLU A 261 -15.48 18.12 -20.90
CA GLU A 261 -14.72 18.63 -22.06
C GLU A 261 -14.22 17.52 -23.00
N ILE A 262 -14.29 16.24 -22.58
CA ILE A 262 -13.86 15.12 -23.40
C ILE A 262 -14.96 14.79 -24.42
N LEU A 263 -14.68 15.05 -25.69
CA LEU A 263 -15.53 14.70 -26.82
C LEU A 263 -15.28 13.26 -27.24
N GLN A 264 -16.32 12.59 -27.74
CA GLN A 264 -16.12 11.34 -28.47
C GLN A 264 -15.58 11.69 -29.87
N LEU A 265 -14.29 11.43 -30.11
CA LEU A 265 -13.59 11.66 -31.38
C LEU A 265 -13.34 10.35 -32.14
N LEU A 266 -13.24 9.22 -31.42
CA LEU A 266 -13.08 7.89 -31.99
C LEU A 266 -14.42 7.15 -31.98
N HIS A 267 -15.22 7.25 -33.05
CA HIS A 267 -16.56 6.66 -33.10
C HIS A 267 -16.58 5.17 -33.52
N ASP A 268 -15.63 4.74 -34.34
CA ASP A 268 -15.60 3.42 -34.97
C ASP A 268 -14.32 2.63 -34.61
N TRP A 269 -13.85 2.74 -33.37
CA TRP A 269 -12.65 2.04 -32.93
C TRP A 269 -12.95 0.56 -32.64
N GLU A 270 -12.24 -0.34 -33.30
CA GLU A 270 -12.32 -1.78 -33.07
C GLU A 270 -11.09 -2.29 -32.30
N GLY A 271 -11.33 -3.12 -31.28
CA GLY A 271 -10.29 -3.70 -30.43
C GLY A 271 -10.06 -2.94 -29.12
N GLY A 272 -8.94 -3.23 -28.45
CA GLY A 272 -8.55 -2.56 -27.21
C GLY A 272 -8.39 -1.05 -27.42
N ASP A 273 -9.06 -0.26 -26.58
CA ASP A 273 -9.06 1.21 -26.64
C ASP A 273 -8.39 1.83 -25.40
N GLY A 274 -7.87 1.02 -24.49
CA GLY A 274 -7.10 1.45 -23.34
C GLY A 274 -5.63 1.68 -23.71
N CYS A 275 -5.01 2.71 -23.14
CA CYS A 275 -3.60 3.02 -23.32
C CYS A 275 -2.99 3.50 -22.01
N ILE A 276 -1.66 3.46 -21.89
CA ILE A 276 -0.96 4.10 -20.78
C ILE A 276 -0.49 5.48 -21.21
N ALA A 277 -0.70 6.49 -20.37
CA ALA A 277 -0.15 7.81 -20.60
C ALA A 277 0.39 8.43 -19.30
N SER A 278 1.41 9.29 -19.45
CA SER A 278 2.02 10.00 -18.34
C SER A 278 1.19 11.20 -17.87
N ASP A 279 1.37 11.59 -16.61
CA ASP A 279 0.73 12.75 -16.01
C ASP A 279 1.27 14.06 -16.59
N ARG A 280 2.48 14.08 -17.17
CA ARG A 280 2.96 15.23 -17.95
C ARG A 280 1.93 15.65 -19.01
N ILE A 281 1.26 14.68 -19.64
CA ILE A 281 0.22 14.97 -20.63
C ILE A 281 -1.09 15.36 -19.93
N LEU A 282 -1.63 14.49 -19.08
CA LEU A 282 -3.02 14.66 -18.61
C LEU A 282 -3.19 15.66 -17.46
N VAL A 283 -2.15 15.86 -16.64
CA VAL A 283 -2.12 16.72 -15.46
C VAL A 283 -1.38 18.02 -15.73
N ASP A 284 -0.21 17.95 -16.37
CA ASP A 284 0.60 19.16 -16.67
C ASP A 284 0.23 19.81 -18.01
N GLY A 285 -0.51 19.09 -18.87
CA GLY A 285 -0.99 19.61 -20.15
C GLY A 285 0.06 19.65 -21.25
N CYS A 286 1.17 18.92 -21.09
CA CYS A 286 2.19 18.80 -22.12
C CYS A 286 1.65 18.06 -23.35
N ARG A 287 2.17 18.42 -24.53
CA ARG A 287 1.89 17.70 -25.77
C ARG A 287 2.54 16.32 -25.72
N ILE A 288 2.04 15.40 -26.54
CA ILE A 288 2.67 14.09 -26.70
C ILE A 288 3.95 14.30 -27.50
N GLY A 289 5.10 14.10 -26.85
CA GLY A 289 6.42 14.22 -27.47
C GLY A 289 7.01 12.87 -27.86
N TYR A 290 6.55 11.77 -27.25
CA TYR A 290 6.95 10.43 -27.61
C TYR A 290 5.80 9.43 -27.42
N MET A 291 5.59 8.56 -28.40
CA MET A 291 4.60 7.48 -28.32
C MET A 291 5.10 6.23 -29.02
N TYR A 292 4.76 5.07 -28.48
CA TYR A 292 5.09 3.80 -29.08
C TYR A 292 4.00 2.76 -28.84
N ARG A 293 3.94 1.77 -29.72
CA ARG A 293 2.99 0.67 -29.64
C ARG A 293 3.72 -0.64 -29.33
N GLN A 294 3.37 -1.26 -28.22
CA GLN A 294 3.84 -2.60 -27.84
C GLN A 294 2.72 -3.63 -27.99
N GLU A 295 3.06 -4.91 -27.80
CA GLU A 295 2.06 -5.97 -27.77
C GLU A 295 1.02 -5.70 -26.68
N PRO A 296 -0.28 -5.70 -27.01
CA PRO A 296 -1.36 -5.63 -26.03
C PRO A 296 -1.23 -6.70 -24.94
N GLN A 297 -1.35 -6.31 -23.68
CA GLN A 297 -1.30 -7.27 -22.57
C GLN A 297 -2.64 -7.96 -22.28
N GLN A 298 -3.75 -7.32 -22.66
CA GLN A 298 -5.13 -7.73 -22.37
C GLN A 298 -6.06 -7.25 -23.49
N GLU A 299 -7.28 -7.79 -23.59
CA GLU A 299 -8.26 -7.40 -24.62
C GLU A 299 -8.60 -5.90 -24.61
N TRP A 300 -8.53 -5.25 -23.44
CA TRP A 300 -8.78 -3.81 -23.32
C TRP A 300 -7.57 -2.94 -23.72
N ASP A 301 -6.35 -3.50 -23.77
CA ASP A 301 -5.11 -2.77 -24.05
C ASP A 301 -4.95 -2.58 -25.56
N SER A 302 -4.78 -1.34 -26.00
CA SER A 302 -4.49 -1.00 -27.40
C SER A 302 -3.03 -1.26 -27.79
N GLY A 303 -2.16 -1.40 -26.80
CA GLY A 303 -0.71 -1.46 -26.94
C GLY A 303 -0.03 -0.08 -26.93
N TRP A 304 -0.79 1.02 -27.03
CA TRP A 304 -0.20 2.36 -27.07
C TRP A 304 0.27 2.87 -25.72
N ARG A 305 1.40 3.55 -25.72
CA ARG A 305 2.05 4.22 -24.59
C ARG A 305 2.40 5.65 -25.00
N PHE A 306 2.01 6.64 -24.19
CA PHE A 306 2.16 8.06 -24.51
C PHE A 306 2.92 8.82 -23.42
N MET A 307 3.91 9.60 -23.82
CA MET A 307 4.75 10.42 -22.95
C MET A 307 4.95 11.82 -23.53
N ALA A 308 5.27 12.78 -22.68
CA ALA A 308 5.65 14.12 -23.10
C ALA A 308 7.06 14.16 -23.72
N GLY A 309 7.89 13.15 -23.43
CA GLY A 309 9.24 12.99 -23.96
C GLY A 309 10.33 13.63 -23.10
N ASP A 310 9.96 14.27 -21.99
CA ASP A 310 10.86 14.91 -21.02
C ASP A 310 10.88 14.20 -19.66
N GLU A 311 10.14 13.10 -19.52
CA GLU A 311 10.13 12.28 -18.31
C GLU A 311 11.49 11.62 -18.08
N THR A 312 11.98 11.68 -16.84
CA THR A 312 13.15 10.89 -16.43
C THR A 312 12.77 9.43 -16.18
N GLN A 313 13.76 8.55 -16.15
CA GLN A 313 13.52 7.15 -15.79
C GLN A 313 12.90 7.02 -14.40
N GLU A 314 13.39 7.80 -13.41
CA GLU A 314 12.83 7.77 -12.06
C GLU A 314 11.36 8.22 -12.03
N TYR A 315 10.97 9.13 -12.94
CA TYR A 315 9.58 9.56 -13.07
C TYR A 315 8.69 8.44 -13.62
N LEU A 316 9.14 7.75 -14.67
CA LEU A 316 8.40 6.66 -15.33
C LEU A 316 8.33 5.39 -14.48
N ASP A 317 9.33 5.15 -13.63
CA ASP A 317 9.36 4.02 -12.69
C ASP A 317 8.29 4.13 -11.58
N ASP A 318 7.71 5.32 -11.40
CA ASP A 318 6.61 5.53 -10.48
C ASP A 318 5.26 5.28 -11.17
N PRO A 319 4.54 4.19 -10.85
CA PRO A 319 3.28 3.87 -11.50
C PRO A 319 2.17 4.91 -11.24
N TYR A 320 2.37 5.83 -10.29
CA TYR A 320 1.41 6.90 -10.01
C TYR A 320 1.59 8.11 -10.92
N HIS A 321 2.71 8.24 -11.63
CA HIS A 321 2.91 9.24 -12.67
C HIS A 321 2.38 8.82 -14.04
N CYS A 322 1.87 7.59 -14.14
CA CYS A 322 1.19 7.09 -15.33
C CYS A 322 -0.23 6.65 -14.95
N GLY A 323 -1.08 6.44 -15.96
CA GLY A 323 -2.42 5.91 -15.76
C GLY A 323 -2.94 5.21 -17.00
N ILE A 324 -3.98 4.39 -16.82
CA ILE A 324 -4.72 3.77 -17.91
C ILE A 324 -5.85 4.71 -18.32
N TYR A 325 -5.88 5.08 -19.59
CA TYR A 325 -6.86 5.99 -20.16
C TYR A 325 -7.40 5.43 -21.47
N LYS A 326 -8.46 6.02 -22.00
CA LYS A 326 -8.98 5.68 -23.32
C LYS A 326 -8.18 6.42 -24.39
N LEU A 327 -7.91 5.78 -25.53
CA LEU A 327 -7.33 6.45 -26.71
C LEU A 327 -8.12 7.70 -27.11
N ASN A 328 -9.45 7.63 -26.98
CA ASN A 328 -10.33 8.78 -27.20
C ASN A 328 -9.96 9.97 -26.30
N THR A 329 -9.64 9.71 -25.03
CA THR A 329 -9.19 10.75 -24.10
C THR A 329 -7.92 11.40 -24.62
N LEU A 330 -6.92 10.62 -25.03
CA LEU A 330 -5.66 11.17 -25.52
C LEU A 330 -5.82 11.96 -26.81
N CYS A 331 -6.73 11.58 -27.71
CA CYS A 331 -7.07 12.36 -28.89
C CYS A 331 -7.66 13.75 -28.53
N ASN A 332 -8.30 13.90 -27.37
CA ASN A 332 -8.77 15.21 -26.91
C ASN A 332 -7.64 16.09 -26.37
N TYR A 333 -6.56 15.48 -25.88
CA TYR A 333 -5.37 16.18 -25.37
C TYR A 333 -4.41 16.55 -26.50
N ASP A 334 -4.20 15.67 -27.47
CA ASP A 334 -3.37 15.91 -28.65
C ASP A 334 -4.02 15.28 -29.90
N PRO A 335 -4.90 16.01 -30.60
CA PRO A 335 -5.64 15.47 -31.76
C PRO A 335 -4.75 14.97 -32.90
N GLU A 336 -3.50 15.43 -32.98
CA GLU A 336 -2.53 15.02 -34.01
C GLU A 336 -2.18 13.53 -33.95
N ILE A 337 -2.44 12.83 -32.84
CA ILE A 337 -2.10 11.40 -32.75
C ILE A 337 -3.04 10.51 -33.55
N GLN A 338 -4.26 10.99 -33.85
CA GLN A 338 -5.34 10.18 -34.41
C GLN A 338 -4.94 9.39 -35.67
N PRO A 339 -4.20 9.96 -36.65
CA PRO A 339 -3.77 9.24 -37.86
C PRO A 339 -2.80 8.08 -37.60
N PHE A 340 -2.08 8.07 -36.47
CA PHE A 340 -1.06 7.06 -36.17
C PHE A 340 -1.60 5.88 -35.37
N LEU A 341 -2.79 6.01 -34.77
CA LEU A 341 -3.30 5.00 -33.83
C LEU A 341 -3.50 3.61 -34.47
N THR A 342 -3.76 3.56 -35.77
CA THR A 342 -3.94 2.29 -36.51
C THR A 342 -2.63 1.61 -36.89
N ASP A 343 -1.48 2.23 -36.63
CA ASP A 343 -0.18 1.69 -37.04
C ASP A 343 0.21 0.44 -36.24
N GLU A 344 0.98 -0.43 -36.88
CA GLU A 344 1.33 -1.76 -36.35
C GLU A 344 2.09 -1.72 -35.02
N VAL A 345 1.99 -2.80 -34.26
CA VAL A 345 2.82 -3.04 -33.07
C VAL A 345 4.30 -2.93 -33.45
N GLY A 346 5.08 -2.28 -32.60
CA GLY A 346 6.48 -1.92 -32.85
C GLY A 346 6.65 -0.53 -33.47
N SER A 347 5.58 0.16 -33.84
CA SER A 347 5.66 1.55 -34.29
C SER A 347 6.01 2.50 -33.14
N ALA A 348 6.86 3.47 -33.41
CA ALA A 348 7.25 4.52 -32.48
C ALA A 348 7.34 5.87 -33.20
N TYR A 349 6.98 6.94 -32.49
CA TYR A 349 6.93 8.30 -33.00
C TYR A 349 7.52 9.25 -31.95
N ALA A 350 8.34 10.20 -32.41
CA ALA A 350 8.85 11.28 -31.58
C ALA A 350 8.55 12.63 -32.24
N ARG A 351 8.23 13.62 -31.41
CA ARG A 351 8.04 15.00 -31.84
C ARG A 351 9.40 15.63 -32.07
N LYS A 352 9.62 16.20 -33.25
CA LYS A 352 10.91 16.81 -33.65
C LYS A 352 10.86 18.34 -33.56
N GLU A 353 11.95 19.00 -33.96
CA GLU A 353 12.10 20.47 -33.92
C GLU A 353 11.04 21.23 -34.74
N ASP A 354 10.42 20.57 -35.71
CA ASP A 354 9.31 21.11 -36.50
C ASP A 354 7.94 21.01 -35.79
N ASP A 355 7.94 20.58 -34.52
CA ASP A 355 6.76 20.37 -33.68
C ASP A 355 5.78 19.34 -34.25
N LEU A 356 6.22 18.45 -35.15
CA LEU A 356 5.42 17.37 -35.71
C LEU A 356 5.90 16.00 -35.20
N LEU A 357 4.99 15.02 -35.16
CA LEU A 357 5.31 13.63 -34.85
C LEU A 357 5.91 12.94 -36.08
N HIS A 358 7.13 12.41 -35.93
CA HIS A 358 7.83 11.64 -36.97
C HIS A 358 8.00 10.20 -36.52
N LYS A 359 7.80 9.26 -37.44
CA LYS A 359 8.12 7.85 -37.20
C LYS A 359 9.62 7.71 -36.94
N ILE A 360 9.99 7.02 -35.87
CA ILE A 360 11.38 6.73 -35.52
C ILE A 360 11.64 5.23 -35.58
N SER A 361 12.89 4.84 -35.82
CA SER A 361 13.27 3.43 -35.82
C SER A 361 13.52 2.95 -34.39
N SER A 362 13.22 1.69 -34.09
CA SER A 362 13.42 1.07 -32.77
C SER A 362 14.88 1.01 -32.28
N LYS A 363 15.84 1.52 -33.06
CA LYS A 363 17.26 1.66 -32.67
C LYS A 363 17.61 3.05 -32.12
N GLU A 364 16.68 4.00 -32.20
CA GLU A 364 16.85 5.40 -31.75
C GLU A 364 15.99 5.73 -30.52
N ALA A 365 15.30 4.74 -29.95
CA ALA A 365 14.44 4.85 -28.77
C ALA A 365 15.18 4.49 -27.47
#